data_AF-A0A8B6LJX9-F1
#
_entry.id   AF-A0A8B6LJX9-F1
#
_cell.length_a   1.000
_cell.length_b   1.000
_cell.length_c   1.000
_cell.angle_alpha   90.00
_cell.angle_beta   90.00
_cell.angle_gamma   90.00
#
_symmetry.space_group_name_H-M   'P 1'
#
loop_
_entity.id
_entity.type
_entity.pdbx_description
1 polymer ?
#
loop_
_entity_poly.entity_id
_entity_poly.type
_entity_poly.pdbx_seq_one_letter_code
_entity_poly.pdbx_strand_id
1 'polypeptide(L)'
;MTTTVDDIAVVAAALPTLGRFGFGLELPLPTDSDFLAQVDAARSFIRSAPDPRVTITGRGAYHLKHRAERHAHTYVSVGALVAGAALEGIAPVRNGAGPNCRFEAIR
;
A
#
# COMPACT_ATOMS: atom_id res chain seq x y z
N MET A 1 12.07 3.46 -8.57
CA MET A 1 12.72 2.39 -7.81
C MET A 1 11.77 1.22 -7.87
N THR A 2 12.22 0.07 -8.37
CA THR A 2 11.38 -1.11 -8.58
C THR A 2 11.24 -1.88 -7.28
N THR A 3 10.02 -2.29 -6.94
CA THR A 3 9.70 -3.11 -5.77
C THR A 3 10.10 -4.55 -6.05
N THR A 4 10.82 -5.14 -5.11
CA THR A 4 11.37 -6.48 -5.20
C THR A 4 10.58 -7.48 -4.37
N VAL A 5 10.83 -8.77 -4.60
CA VAL A 5 10.30 -9.86 -3.78
C VAL A 5 10.70 -9.70 -2.31
N ASP A 6 11.95 -9.28 -2.05
CA ASP A 6 12.47 -9.08 -0.71
C ASP A 6 11.77 -7.91 0.01
N ASP A 7 11.44 -6.84 -0.72
CA ASP A 7 10.65 -5.73 -0.18
C ASP A 7 9.29 -6.23 0.33
N ILE A 8 8.61 -7.07 -0.46
CA ILE A 8 7.31 -7.65 -0.07
C ILE A 8 7.45 -8.60 1.12
N ALA A 9 8.53 -9.40 1.17
CA ALA A 9 8.79 -10.28 2.30
C ALA A 9 8.97 -9.49 3.61
N VAL A 10 9.69 -8.37 3.57
CA VAL A 10 9.84 -7.46 4.72
C VAL A 10 8.50 -6.89 5.16
N VAL A 11 7.67 -6.43 4.21
CA VAL A 11 6.32 -5.91 4.54
C VAL A 11 5.45 -7.00 5.13
N ALA A 12 5.44 -8.21 4.56
CA ALA A 12 4.63 -9.32 5.05
C ALA A 12 5.03 -9.73 6.47
N ALA A 13 6.33 -9.70 6.79
CA ALA A 13 6.83 -9.93 8.14
C ALA A 13 6.41 -8.84 9.14
N ALA A 14 6.47 -7.57 8.73
CA ALA A 14 6.08 -6.43 9.57
C ALA A 14 4.56 -6.27 9.71
N LEU A 15 3.79 -6.70 8.69
CA LEU A 15 2.34 -6.59 8.63
C LEU A 15 1.72 -7.95 8.25
N PRO A 16 1.65 -8.92 9.19
CA PRO A 16 1.08 -10.25 8.92
C PRO A 16 -0.38 -10.22 8.46
N THR A 17 -1.08 -9.11 8.67
CA THR A 17 -2.46 -8.91 8.24
C THR A 17 -2.59 -8.34 6.82
N LEU A 18 -1.49 -8.22 6.04
CA LEU A 18 -1.51 -7.60 4.72
C LEU A 18 -2.56 -8.22 3.76
N GLY A 19 -2.76 -9.54 3.82
CA GLY A 19 -3.80 -10.25 3.06
C GLY A 19 -5.24 -9.74 3.30
N ARG A 20 -5.49 -9.09 4.43
CA ARG A 20 -6.82 -8.56 4.80
C ARG A 20 -7.17 -7.26 4.09
N PHE A 21 -6.22 -6.60 3.43
CA PHE A 21 -6.43 -5.31 2.75
C PHE A 21 -6.87 -5.49 1.29
N GLY A 22 -7.91 -6.27 1.05
CA GLY A 22 -8.55 -6.35 -0.27
C GLY A 22 -8.00 -7.42 -1.21
N PHE A 23 -7.25 -8.41 -0.70
CA PHE A 23 -6.80 -9.60 -1.46
C PHE A 23 -7.68 -10.84 -1.25
N GLY A 24 -8.84 -10.71 -0.61
CA GLY A 24 -9.77 -11.84 -0.48
C GLY A 24 -9.37 -12.91 0.54
N LEU A 25 -8.52 -12.57 1.53
CA LEU A 25 -8.02 -13.35 2.68
C LEU A 25 -6.60 -13.90 2.52
N GLU A 26 -6.10 -14.06 1.29
CA GLU A 26 -4.75 -14.56 1.01
C GLU A 26 -3.88 -13.45 0.41
N LEU A 27 -2.63 -13.36 0.81
CA LEU A 27 -1.70 -12.41 0.21
C LEU A 27 -1.29 -12.92 -1.19
N PRO A 28 -1.20 -12.05 -2.21
CA PRO A 28 -0.61 -12.44 -3.49
C PRO A 28 0.80 -12.99 -3.27
N LEU A 29 1.21 -13.92 -4.13
CA LEU A 29 2.57 -14.45 -4.06
C LEU A 29 3.56 -13.28 -4.20
N PRO A 30 4.63 -13.22 -3.39
CA PRO A 30 5.64 -12.15 -3.49
C PRO A 30 6.28 -12.02 -4.88
N THR A 31 6.22 -13.08 -5.68
CA THR A 31 6.70 -13.14 -7.07
C THR A 31 5.67 -12.70 -8.11
N ASP A 32 4.45 -12.35 -7.70
CA ASP A 32 3.40 -11.88 -8.60
C ASP A 32 3.80 -10.51 -9.18
N SER A 33 4.11 -10.50 -10.48
CA SER A 33 4.58 -9.31 -11.18
C SER A 33 3.52 -8.22 -11.29
N ASP A 34 2.24 -8.57 -11.33
CA ASP A 34 1.16 -7.57 -11.31
C ASP A 34 1.10 -6.91 -9.93
N PHE A 35 1.17 -7.70 -8.87
CA PHE A 35 1.20 -7.15 -7.51
C PHE A 35 2.40 -6.23 -7.27
N LEU A 36 3.60 -6.64 -7.71
CA LEU A 36 4.81 -5.80 -7.61
C LEU A 36 4.65 -4.47 -8.38
N ALA A 37 4.07 -4.51 -9.59
CA ALA A 37 3.80 -3.31 -10.38
C ALA A 37 2.78 -2.38 -9.70
N GLN A 38 1.75 -2.93 -9.06
CA GLN A 38 0.78 -2.15 -8.28
C GLN A 38 1.45 -1.47 -7.07
N VAL A 39 2.38 -2.15 -6.39
CA VAL A 39 3.13 -1.57 -5.26
C VAL A 39 4.04 -0.44 -5.76
N ASP A 40 4.70 -0.60 -6.90
CA ASP A 40 5.48 0.47 -7.52
C ASP A 40 4.63 1.70 -7.87
N ALA A 41 3.45 1.49 -8.45
CA ALA A 41 2.50 2.55 -8.74
C ALA A 41 2.08 3.30 -7.46
N ALA A 42 1.79 2.55 -6.38
CA ALA A 42 1.46 3.14 -5.08
C ALA A 42 2.62 3.98 -4.51
N ARG A 43 3.85 3.46 -4.55
CA ARG A 43 5.04 4.17 -4.04
C ARG A 43 5.33 5.42 -4.86
N SER A 44 5.19 5.36 -6.19
CA SER A 44 5.33 6.53 -7.06
C SER A 44 4.38 7.64 -6.65
N PHE A 45 3.10 7.30 -6.43
CA PHE A 45 2.10 8.26 -5.94
C PHE A 45 2.45 8.83 -4.56
N ILE A 46 2.86 7.99 -3.61
CA ILE A 46 3.20 8.44 -2.24
C ILE A 46 4.37 9.42 -2.27
N ARG A 47 5.41 9.11 -3.07
CA ARG A 47 6.62 9.93 -3.25
C ARG A 47 6.43 11.13 -4.16
N SER A 48 5.28 11.29 -4.81
CA SER A 48 5.04 12.42 -5.71
C SER A 48 4.93 13.76 -4.97
N ALA A 49 4.75 13.73 -3.64
CA ALA A 49 4.79 14.92 -2.80
C ALA A 49 6.16 15.06 -2.12
N PRO A 50 6.58 16.29 -1.80
CA PRO A 50 7.81 16.55 -1.05
C PRO A 50 7.88 15.82 0.31
N ASP A 51 6.72 15.59 0.95
CA ASP A 51 6.58 14.76 2.14
C ASP A 51 5.51 13.67 1.91
N PRO A 52 5.90 12.39 1.79
CA PRO A 52 5.00 11.24 1.73
C PRO A 52 3.90 11.23 2.78
N ARG A 53 4.19 11.69 4.00
CA ARG A 53 3.24 11.66 5.13
C ARG A 53 2.07 12.59 4.88
N VAL A 54 2.29 13.73 4.23
CA VAL A 54 1.23 14.70 3.90
C VAL A 54 0.24 14.11 2.88
N THR A 55 0.73 13.28 1.96
CA THR A 55 -0.11 12.67 0.91
C THR A 55 -1.13 11.70 1.48
N ILE A 56 -0.76 10.91 2.49
CA ILE A 56 -1.56 9.75 2.91
C ILE A 56 -2.10 9.78 4.34
N THR A 57 -1.48 10.53 5.26
CA THR A 57 -1.91 10.54 6.67
C THR A 57 -3.34 11.07 6.84
N GLY A 58 -4.13 10.43 7.69
CA GLY A 58 -5.51 10.84 8.00
C GLY A 58 -6.54 10.56 6.89
N ARG A 59 -6.12 9.97 5.77
CA ARG A 59 -7.00 9.67 4.63
C ARG A 59 -7.32 8.17 4.56
N GLY A 60 -8.50 7.84 4.04
CA GLY A 60 -8.92 6.46 3.83
C GLY A 60 -8.22 5.81 2.63
N ALA A 61 -7.80 4.56 2.80
CA ALA A 61 -7.05 3.82 1.79
C ALA A 61 -7.84 3.62 0.49
N TYR A 62 -9.16 3.46 0.55
CA TYR A 62 -9.99 3.38 -0.67
C TYR A 62 -9.97 4.67 -1.50
N HIS A 63 -10.02 5.83 -0.85
CA HIS A 63 -9.91 7.09 -1.55
C HIS A 63 -8.51 7.30 -2.14
N LEU A 64 -7.48 6.94 -1.37
CA LEU A 64 -6.09 7.06 -1.79
C LEU A 64 -5.75 6.12 -2.95
N LYS A 65 -6.30 4.89 -2.98
CA LYS A 65 -6.05 3.96 -4.09
C LYS A 65 -6.51 4.58 -5.41
N HIS A 66 -7.70 5.19 -5.44
CA HIS A 66 -8.22 5.86 -6.65
C HIS A 66 -7.43 7.10 -7.05
N ARG A 67 -6.68 7.72 -6.12
CA ARG A 67 -5.74 8.79 -6.45
C ARG A 67 -4.45 8.21 -7.04
N ALA A 68 -3.94 7.12 -6.47
CA ALA A 68 -2.79 6.39 -7.00
C ALA A 68 -3.06 5.86 -8.42
N GLU A 69 -4.24 5.26 -8.64
CA GLU A 69 -4.67 4.77 -9.96
C GLU A 69 -4.67 5.89 -11.02
N ARG A 70 -5.18 7.07 -10.66
CA ARG A 70 -5.18 8.24 -11.55
C ARG A 70 -3.80 8.82 -11.79
N HIS A 71 -2.91 8.73 -10.80
CA HIS A 71 -1.53 9.21 -10.92
C HIS A 71 -0.68 8.28 -11.80
N ALA A 72 -0.85 6.97 -11.64
CA ALA A 72 -0.05 5.95 -12.32
C ALA A 72 -0.71 5.39 -13.59
N HIS A 73 -1.94 5.81 -13.91
CA HIS A 73 -2.73 5.31 -15.05
C HIS A 73 -2.85 3.77 -15.10
N THR A 74 -2.95 3.14 -13.93
CA THR A 74 -3.08 1.68 -13.78
C THR A 74 -3.95 1.34 -12.58
N TYR A 75 -4.37 0.07 -12.47
CA TYR A 75 -5.09 -0.42 -11.30
C TYR A 75 -4.16 -0.49 -10.07
N VAL A 76 -4.68 -0.17 -8.88
CA VAL A 76 -3.95 -0.32 -7.61
C VAL A 76 -4.91 -0.86 -6.55
N SER A 77 -4.64 -2.08 -6.08
CA SER A 77 -5.39 -2.66 -4.96
C SER A 77 -5.13 -1.90 -3.64
N VAL A 78 -6.07 -1.99 -2.69
CA VAL A 78 -5.88 -1.39 -1.35
C VAL A 78 -4.66 -1.99 -0.66
N GLY A 79 -4.42 -3.28 -0.85
CA GLY A 79 -3.27 -3.96 -0.25
C GLY A 79 -1.95 -3.55 -0.88
N ALA A 80 -1.90 -3.31 -2.19
CA ALA A 80 -0.72 -2.73 -2.84
C ALA A 80 -0.43 -1.31 -2.33
N LEU A 81 -1.47 -0.50 -2.12
CA LEU A 81 -1.32 0.82 -1.49
C LEU A 81 -0.75 0.70 -0.06
N VAL A 82 -1.26 -0.24 0.73
CA VAL A 82 -0.80 -0.47 2.11
C VAL A 82 0.65 -0.96 2.14
N ALA A 83 1.02 -1.90 1.26
CA ALA A 83 2.40 -2.37 1.15
C ALA A 83 3.35 -1.23 0.73
N GLY A 84 2.94 -0.42 -0.26
CA GLY A 84 3.68 0.76 -0.67
C GLY A 84 3.87 1.75 0.49
N ALA A 85 2.81 2.05 1.25
CA ALA A 85 2.90 2.92 2.42
C ALA A 85 3.84 2.36 3.51
N ALA A 86 3.79 1.05 3.77
CA ALA A 86 4.66 0.40 4.75
C ALA A 86 6.15 0.51 4.36
N LEU A 87 6.48 0.36 3.07
CA LEU A 87 7.83 0.56 2.53
C LEU A 87 8.32 2.02 2.64
N GLU A 88 7.39 2.99 2.69
CA GLU A 88 7.70 4.39 2.98
C GLU A 88 7.65 4.73 4.48
N GLY A 89 7.56 3.71 5.35
CA GLY A 89 7.56 3.88 6.81
C GLY A 89 6.25 4.42 7.38
N ILE A 90 5.13 4.20 6.70
CA ILE A 90 3.80 4.69 7.10
C ILE A 90 2.86 3.53 7.36
N ALA A 91 2.35 3.42 8.59
CA ALA A 91 1.57 2.28 9.02
C ALA A 91 0.07 2.44 8.69
N PRO A 92 -0.61 1.35 8.27
CA PRO A 92 -2.06 1.33 8.18
C PRO A 92 -2.68 1.16 9.58
N VAL A 93 -3.82 1.83 9.80
CA VAL A 93 -4.66 1.67 10.99
C VAL A 93 -6.04 1.20 10.56
N ARG A 94 -6.41 -0.01 10.96
CA ARG A 94 -7.70 -0.62 10.62
C ARG A 94 -8.81 -0.04 11.50
N ASN A 95 -9.93 0.31 10.87
CA ASN A 95 -11.12 0.82 11.56
C ASN A 95 -12.22 -0.25 11.72
N GLY A 96 -11.98 -1.49 11.29
CA GLY A 96 -12.99 -2.56 11.32
C GLY A 96 -12.56 -3.83 10.59
N ALA A 97 -13.51 -4.73 10.36
CA ALA A 97 -13.25 -6.03 9.73
C ALA A 97 -13.02 -5.96 8.21
N GLY A 98 -13.44 -4.87 7.56
CA GLY A 98 -13.30 -4.68 6.11
C GLY A 98 -11.85 -4.44 5.64
N PRO A 99 -11.65 -4.35 4.32
CA PRO A 99 -10.33 -4.19 3.70
C PRO A 99 -9.77 -2.77 3.79
N ASN A 100 -10.58 -1.80 4.23
CA ASN A 100 -10.22 -0.39 4.28
C ASN A 100 -9.54 -0.03 5.61
N CYS A 101 -8.56 0.86 5.50
CA CYS A 101 -7.87 1.46 6.64
C CYS A 101 -7.69 2.97 6.46
N ARG A 102 -7.21 3.62 7.51
CA ARG A 102 -6.57 4.94 7.45
C ARG A 102 -5.06 4.77 7.58
N PHE A 103 -4.29 5.81 7.30
CA PHE A 103 -2.85 5.83 7.57
C PHE A 103 -2.54 6.83 8.69
N GLU A 104 -1.65 6.43 9.58
CA GLU A 104 -1.14 7.29 10.65
C GLU A 104 0.38 7.42 10.51
N ALA A 105 0.90 8.62 10.75
CA ALA A 105 2.34 8.81 10.82
C ALA A 105 2.85 8.06 12.05
N ILE A 106 3.82 7.15 11.83
CA ILE A 106 4.53 6.51 12.94
C ILE A 106 5.32 7.61 13.65
N ARG A 107 5.07 7.77 14.95
CA ARG A 107 5.81 8.72 15.82
C ARG A 107 7.23 8.26 16.05
#